data_AF-A0A1Q7XTS4-F1
#
_entry.id   AF-A0A1Q7XTS4-F1
#
_cell.length_a   1.000
_cell.length_b   1.000
_cell.length_c   1.000
_cell.angle_alpha   90.00
_cell.angle_beta   90.00
_cell.angle_gamma   90.00
#
_symmetry.space_group_name_H-M   'P 1'
#
loop_
_entity.id
_entity.type
_entity.pdbx_description
1 polymer ?
#
loop_
_entity_poly.entity_id
_entity_poly.type
_entity_poly.pdbx_seq_one_letter_code
_entity_poly.pdbx_strand_id
1 'polypeptide(L)'
;MKAMVLAAGLGTRLRPLTDNRPKALVEVGGRALLEITLSRLRTLGISEVIVNVHHFADMVIDYLKSKRNLGMRIEVSREDVLLDTGGGLKKAAWFFLEDPSRLDEPFLLHNVDVISTIDFHRMLQFHTESHALATLAVQSRQSSRLLLFNNQLQLRGRRAGGTANPGCATQITATQKQFVSKHENPQIAPDSASSRAGLPVTENVQSSTGSLPEVSQDSSRSLNALAFCGIHIISPRLLPMISEQGTFSIIPTYVRLSAQGRNILAFRADDYYWRDLGRPADLAEAAHDLKQRALWQ
;
A
#
# COMPACT_ATOMS: atom_id res chain seq x y z
N MET A 1 -15.72 -11.87 -5.53
CA MET A 1 -14.55 -10.97 -5.35
C MET A 1 -13.49 -11.33 -6.37
N LYS A 2 -12.84 -10.35 -7.01
CA LYS A 2 -11.65 -10.54 -7.88
C LYS A 2 -10.35 -10.45 -7.06
N ALA A 3 -9.24 -10.88 -7.64
CA ALA A 3 -7.91 -10.66 -7.04
C ALA A 3 -6.82 -10.28 -8.05
N MET A 4 -5.74 -9.72 -7.55
CA MET A 4 -4.48 -9.60 -8.28
C MET A 4 -3.33 -10.21 -7.49
N VAL A 5 -2.45 -10.94 -8.19
CA VAL A 5 -1.21 -11.48 -7.63
C VAL A 5 -0.02 -10.70 -8.19
N LEU A 6 0.77 -10.10 -7.30
CA LEU A 6 1.98 -9.36 -7.65
C LEU A 6 3.15 -10.32 -7.83
N ALA A 7 3.48 -10.65 -9.08
CA ALA A 7 4.45 -11.66 -9.47
C ALA A 7 5.58 -11.16 -10.40
N ALA A 8 5.61 -9.87 -10.75
CA ALA A 8 6.62 -9.28 -11.65
C ALA A 8 8.03 -9.11 -11.03
N GLY A 9 8.21 -9.37 -9.73
CA GLY A 9 9.48 -9.10 -9.04
C GLY A 9 10.66 -9.94 -9.56
N LEU A 10 11.83 -9.29 -9.70
CA LEU A 10 13.06 -9.92 -10.22
C LEU A 10 13.63 -11.05 -9.35
N GLY A 11 13.24 -11.12 -8.07
CA GLY A 11 13.71 -12.18 -7.18
C GLY A 11 15.20 -12.17 -6.86
N THR A 12 15.92 -11.06 -7.08
CA THR A 12 17.39 -10.98 -6.96
C THR A 12 17.96 -11.48 -5.63
N ARG A 13 17.22 -11.35 -4.52
CA ARG A 13 17.60 -11.86 -3.20
C ARG A 13 17.54 -13.38 -3.07
N LEU A 14 16.89 -14.08 -4.01
CA LEU A 14 16.77 -15.54 -4.06
C LEU A 14 17.79 -16.21 -4.98
N ARG A 15 18.67 -15.44 -5.65
CA ARG A 15 19.73 -16.03 -6.47
C ARG A 15 20.56 -17.04 -5.65
N PRO A 16 20.95 -18.18 -6.24
CA PRO A 16 20.84 -18.52 -7.66
C PRO A 16 19.48 -19.12 -8.10
N LEU A 17 18.50 -19.29 -7.20
CA LEU A 17 17.23 -19.95 -7.51
C LEU A 17 16.39 -19.25 -8.58
N THR A 18 16.66 -17.97 -8.84
CA THR A 18 15.94 -17.13 -9.81
C THR A 18 16.79 -16.73 -11.01
N ASP A 19 17.95 -17.37 -11.23
CA ASP A 19 18.81 -17.06 -12.38
C ASP A 19 18.18 -17.55 -13.69
N ASN A 20 17.45 -18.66 -13.64
CA ASN A 20 16.81 -19.29 -14.80
C ASN A 20 15.29 -19.44 -14.66
N ARG A 21 14.68 -18.82 -13.63
CA ARG A 21 13.23 -18.83 -13.42
C ARG A 21 12.72 -17.59 -12.71
N PRO A 22 11.45 -17.19 -12.90
CA PRO A 22 10.88 -16.08 -12.17
C PRO A 22 10.67 -16.48 -10.71
N LYS A 23 10.69 -15.50 -9.80
CA LYS A 23 10.41 -15.72 -8.38
C LYS A 23 9.09 -16.47 -8.15
N ALA A 24 8.07 -16.14 -8.94
CA ALA A 24 6.75 -16.77 -8.88
C ALA A 24 6.78 -18.29 -9.08
N LEU A 25 7.81 -18.83 -9.73
CA LEU A 25 8.01 -20.27 -10.00
C LEU A 25 9.14 -20.90 -9.15
N VAL A 26 9.62 -20.20 -8.13
CA VAL A 26 10.39 -20.84 -7.05
C VAL A 26 9.44 -21.74 -6.26
N GLU A 27 9.93 -22.87 -5.78
CA GLU A 27 9.10 -23.89 -5.14
C GLU A 27 9.35 -23.96 -3.64
N VAL A 28 8.28 -24.25 -2.89
CA VAL A 28 8.31 -24.63 -1.49
C VAL A 28 7.47 -25.87 -1.31
N GLY A 29 8.05 -26.94 -0.76
CA GLY A 29 7.34 -28.22 -0.62
C GLY A 29 6.92 -28.84 -1.96
N GLY A 30 7.68 -28.58 -3.04
CA GLY A 30 7.39 -29.10 -4.39
C GLY A 30 6.28 -28.37 -5.15
N ARG A 31 5.82 -27.21 -4.63
CA ARG A 31 4.79 -26.38 -5.27
C ARG A 31 5.32 -24.97 -5.53
N ALA A 32 5.06 -24.42 -6.71
CA ALA A 32 5.48 -23.07 -7.06
C ALA A 32 4.75 -22.01 -6.22
N LEU A 33 5.44 -20.95 -5.79
CA LEU A 33 4.85 -19.84 -5.02
C LEU A 33 3.54 -19.30 -5.62
N LEU A 34 3.48 -19.20 -6.94
CA LEU A 34 2.28 -18.80 -7.66
C LEU A 34 1.14 -19.82 -7.52
N GLU A 35 1.42 -21.12 -7.65
CA GLU A 35 0.44 -22.19 -7.48
C GLU A 35 -0.14 -22.19 -6.07
N ILE A 36 0.72 -21.98 -5.07
CA ILE A 36 0.38 -21.89 -3.66
C ILE A 36 -0.60 -20.75 -3.42
N THR A 37 -0.24 -19.55 -3.88
CA THR A 37 -1.06 -18.35 -3.74
C THR A 37 -2.41 -18.54 -4.42
N LEU A 38 -2.42 -18.98 -5.68
CA LEU A 38 -3.63 -19.19 -6.48
C LEU A 38 -4.55 -20.27 -5.89
N SER A 39 -3.98 -21.37 -5.38
CA SER A 39 -4.77 -22.42 -4.72
C SER A 39 -5.47 -21.87 -3.48
N ARG A 40 -4.79 -21.04 -2.69
CA ARG A 40 -5.39 -20.40 -1.52
C ARG A 40 -6.47 -19.39 -1.91
N LEU A 41 -6.28 -18.61 -2.98
CA LEU A 41 -7.34 -17.72 -3.46
C LEU A 41 -8.58 -18.52 -3.88
N ARG A 42 -8.38 -19.66 -4.54
CA ARG A 42 -9.47 -20.56 -4.94
C ARG A 42 -10.25 -21.12 -3.75
N THR A 43 -9.59 -21.47 -2.63
CA THR A 43 -10.32 -21.95 -1.43
C THR A 43 -11.21 -20.89 -0.79
N LEU A 44 -11.02 -19.60 -1.13
CA LEU A 44 -11.88 -18.49 -0.74
C LEU A 44 -13.02 -18.23 -1.74
N GLY A 45 -13.16 -19.07 -2.77
CA GLY A 45 -14.14 -18.85 -3.85
C GLY A 45 -13.76 -17.76 -4.85
N ILE A 46 -12.51 -17.28 -4.86
CA ILE A 46 -12.04 -16.34 -5.88
C ILE A 46 -11.80 -17.13 -7.17
N SER A 47 -12.55 -16.80 -8.22
CA SER A 47 -12.48 -17.46 -9.54
C SER A 47 -11.87 -16.59 -10.63
N GLU A 48 -11.60 -15.31 -10.35
CA GLU A 48 -11.09 -14.34 -11.31
C GLU A 48 -9.85 -13.64 -10.73
N VAL A 49 -8.71 -13.80 -11.41
CA VAL A 49 -7.42 -13.29 -10.95
C VAL A 49 -6.66 -12.64 -12.10
N ILE A 50 -5.99 -11.51 -11.84
CA ILE A 50 -4.98 -10.97 -12.75
C ILE A 50 -3.58 -11.10 -12.14
N VAL A 51 -2.62 -11.60 -12.91
CA VAL A 51 -1.23 -11.80 -12.46
C VAL A 51 -0.33 -10.87 -13.26
N ASN A 52 0.41 -9.97 -12.60
CA ASN A 52 1.42 -9.18 -13.32
C ASN A 52 2.72 -9.96 -13.47
N VAL A 53 3.37 -9.83 -14.62
CA VAL A 53 4.61 -10.55 -14.95
C VAL A 53 5.57 -9.62 -15.66
N HIS A 54 6.87 -9.83 -15.47
CA HIS A 54 7.92 -9.06 -16.15
C HIS A 54 9.01 -10.01 -16.64
N HIS A 55 9.96 -10.35 -15.75
CA HIS A 55 11.04 -11.29 -16.06
C HIS A 55 10.51 -12.72 -16.26
N PHE A 56 10.96 -13.40 -17.32
CA PHE A 56 10.49 -14.73 -17.71
C PHE A 56 8.96 -14.88 -17.79
N ALA A 57 8.27 -13.84 -18.31
CA ALA A 57 6.81 -13.82 -18.42
C ALA A 57 6.23 -15.06 -19.11
N ASP A 58 6.84 -15.53 -20.20
CA ASP A 58 6.37 -16.72 -20.93
C ASP A 58 6.35 -17.97 -20.06
N MET A 59 7.36 -18.18 -19.22
CA MET A 59 7.38 -19.34 -18.34
C MET A 59 6.25 -19.32 -17.31
N VAL A 60 5.88 -18.14 -16.80
CA VAL A 60 4.71 -18.01 -15.91
C VAL A 60 3.44 -18.40 -16.64
N ILE A 61 3.27 -17.92 -17.88
CA ILE A 61 2.09 -18.20 -18.70
C ILE A 61 1.99 -19.68 -19.05
N ASP A 62 3.10 -20.29 -19.47
CA ASP A 62 3.15 -21.71 -19.81
C ASP A 62 2.90 -22.59 -18.58
N TYR A 63 3.44 -22.19 -17.42
CA TYR A 63 3.12 -22.85 -16.16
C TYR A 63 1.62 -22.79 -15.84
N LEU A 64 0.99 -21.61 -15.92
CA LEU A 64 -0.44 -21.45 -15.66
C LEU A 64 -1.30 -22.30 -16.62
N LYS A 65 -0.95 -22.30 -17.92
CA LYS A 65 -1.60 -23.15 -18.93
C LYS A 65 -1.45 -24.64 -18.62
N SER A 66 -0.25 -25.09 -18.24
CA SER A 66 0.01 -26.49 -17.87
C SER A 66 -0.84 -26.96 -16.68
N LYS A 67 -1.19 -26.02 -15.78
CA LYS A 67 -2.07 -26.24 -14.63
C LYS A 67 -3.55 -25.98 -14.93
N ARG A 68 -3.92 -25.77 -16.21
CA ARG A 68 -5.28 -25.38 -16.66
C ARG A 68 -5.85 -24.20 -15.86
N ASN A 69 -4.99 -23.21 -15.56
CA ASN A 69 -5.30 -22.04 -14.74
C ASN A 69 -5.92 -22.38 -13.37
N LEU A 70 -5.68 -23.60 -12.86
CA LEU A 70 -6.30 -24.12 -11.64
C LEU A 70 -7.84 -24.04 -11.63
N GLY A 71 -8.49 -23.99 -12.80
CA GLY A 71 -9.94 -23.82 -12.93
C GLY A 71 -10.44 -22.38 -12.71
N MET A 72 -9.56 -21.39 -12.68
CA MET A 72 -9.91 -19.97 -12.57
C MET A 72 -9.81 -19.26 -13.92
N ARG A 73 -10.51 -18.14 -14.08
CA ARG A 73 -10.21 -17.15 -15.11
C ARG A 73 -8.98 -16.36 -14.67
N ILE A 74 -7.85 -16.57 -15.35
CA ILE A 74 -6.60 -15.86 -15.06
C ILE A 74 -6.22 -14.99 -16.24
N GLU A 75 -6.17 -13.68 -16.00
CA GLU A 75 -5.59 -12.69 -16.91
C GLU A 75 -4.12 -12.44 -16.55
N VAL A 76 -3.31 -12.06 -17.54
CA VAL A 76 -1.88 -11.78 -17.33
C VAL A 76 -1.55 -10.36 -17.78
N SER A 77 -1.09 -9.53 -16.84
CA SER A 77 -0.63 -8.17 -17.10
C SER A 77 0.89 -8.17 -17.28
N ARG A 78 1.37 -8.23 -18.53
CA ARG A 78 2.80 -8.09 -18.82
C ARG A 78 3.30 -6.69 -18.56
N GLU A 79 4.49 -6.56 -18.00
CA GLU A 79 5.21 -5.29 -17.81
C GLU A 79 6.47 -5.30 -18.68
N ASP A 80 6.61 -4.34 -19.59
CA ASP A 80 7.83 -4.19 -20.41
C ASP A 80 8.97 -3.59 -19.59
N VAL A 81 8.61 -2.72 -18.64
CA VAL A 81 9.49 -2.16 -17.60
C VAL A 81 8.86 -2.51 -16.27
N LEU A 82 9.66 -2.96 -15.30
CA LEU A 82 9.18 -3.27 -13.96
C LEU A 82 8.52 -2.04 -13.30
N LEU A 83 7.22 -2.11 -13.03
CA LEU A 83 6.41 -0.97 -12.58
C LEU A 83 6.29 -0.83 -11.05
N ASP A 84 6.87 -1.78 -10.30
CA ASP A 84 6.65 -1.93 -8.85
C ASP A 84 5.14 -2.12 -8.55
N THR A 85 4.80 -2.28 -7.27
CA THR A 85 3.48 -2.69 -6.78
C THR A 85 2.34 -1.73 -7.16
N GLY A 86 2.58 -0.42 -7.12
CA GLY A 86 1.58 0.59 -7.43
C GLY A 86 1.40 0.79 -8.94
N GLY A 87 2.51 0.85 -9.68
CA GLY A 87 2.47 0.97 -11.14
C GLY A 87 1.85 -0.27 -11.79
N GLY A 88 2.18 -1.47 -11.31
CA GLY A 88 1.57 -2.72 -11.77
C GLY A 88 0.05 -2.77 -11.51
N LEU A 89 -0.38 -2.38 -10.31
CA LEU A 89 -1.82 -2.26 -9.99
C LEU A 89 -2.52 -1.26 -10.91
N LYS A 90 -1.92 -0.09 -11.14
CA LYS A 90 -2.49 0.94 -12.01
C LYS A 90 -2.63 0.46 -13.45
N LYS A 91 -1.64 -0.25 -13.99
CA LYS A 91 -1.70 -0.87 -15.32
C LYS A 91 -2.83 -1.92 -15.42
N ALA A 92 -3.03 -2.70 -14.35
CA ALA A 92 -4.06 -3.73 -14.26
C ALA A 92 -5.45 -3.20 -13.86
N ALA A 93 -5.62 -1.90 -13.63
CA ALA A 93 -6.85 -1.32 -13.06
C ALA A 93 -8.11 -1.64 -13.89
N TRP A 94 -7.99 -1.74 -15.21
CA TRP A 94 -9.10 -2.07 -16.11
C TRP A 94 -9.80 -3.38 -15.73
N PHE A 95 -9.06 -4.38 -15.24
CA PHE A 95 -9.62 -5.68 -14.85
C PHE A 95 -10.64 -5.58 -13.71
N PHE A 96 -10.49 -4.57 -12.85
CA PHE A 96 -11.40 -4.31 -11.72
C PHE A 96 -12.51 -3.31 -12.06
N LEU A 97 -12.42 -2.64 -13.22
CA LEU A 97 -13.35 -1.61 -13.65
C LEU A 97 -14.18 -2.04 -14.89
N GLU A 98 -13.87 -3.19 -15.48
CA GLU A 98 -14.51 -3.70 -16.70
C GLU A 98 -16.00 -4.03 -16.53
N ASP A 99 -16.45 -4.33 -15.30
CA ASP A 99 -17.83 -4.66 -14.97
C ASP A 99 -18.44 -3.55 -14.08
N PRO A 100 -19.29 -2.67 -14.66
CA PRO A 100 -19.95 -1.59 -13.93
C PRO A 100 -20.81 -2.07 -12.76
N SER A 101 -21.32 -3.31 -12.78
CA SER A 101 -22.15 -3.84 -11.70
C SER A 101 -21.36 -4.21 -10.44
N ARG A 102 -20.02 -4.19 -10.51
CA ARG A 102 -19.11 -4.65 -9.46
C ARG A 102 -18.14 -3.57 -8.98
N LEU A 103 -18.40 -2.30 -9.27
CA LEU A 103 -17.50 -1.18 -8.90
C LEU A 103 -17.41 -0.95 -7.38
N ASP A 104 -18.38 -1.42 -6.61
CA ASP A 104 -18.36 -1.40 -5.15
C ASP A 104 -17.80 -2.70 -4.55
N GLU A 105 -17.57 -3.74 -5.37
CA GLU A 105 -17.02 -5.00 -4.88
C GLU A 105 -15.51 -4.85 -4.67
N PRO A 106 -14.99 -4.98 -3.43
CA PRO A 106 -13.57 -4.90 -3.18
C PRO A 106 -12.83 -6.09 -3.83
N PHE A 107 -11.53 -5.89 -4.06
CA PHE A 107 -10.66 -6.94 -4.58
C PHE A 107 -9.45 -7.13 -3.66
N LEU A 108 -8.90 -8.33 -3.70
CA LEU A 108 -7.72 -8.69 -2.92
C LEU A 108 -6.45 -8.54 -3.77
N LEU A 109 -5.42 -7.91 -3.22
CA LEU A 109 -4.10 -7.81 -3.84
C LEU A 109 -3.09 -8.57 -2.96
N HIS A 110 -2.26 -9.41 -3.56
CA HIS A 110 -1.42 -10.37 -2.83
C HIS A 110 -0.03 -10.47 -3.46
N ASN A 111 1.02 -10.29 -2.67
CA ASN A 111 2.39 -10.53 -3.15
C ASN A 111 2.62 -12.04 -3.31
N VAL A 112 3.16 -12.49 -4.45
CA VAL A 112 3.33 -13.92 -4.74
C VAL A 112 4.26 -14.65 -3.76
N ASP A 113 5.14 -13.91 -3.11
CA ASP A 113 6.15 -14.40 -2.18
C ASP A 113 5.70 -14.44 -0.73
N VAL A 114 4.43 -14.16 -0.46
CA VAL A 114 3.87 -14.23 0.88
C VAL A 114 3.15 -15.55 1.09
N ILE A 115 3.41 -16.24 2.20
CA ILE A 115 2.56 -17.33 2.70
C ILE A 115 1.99 -16.90 4.04
N SER A 116 0.71 -17.14 4.29
CA SER A 116 0.10 -16.82 5.57
C SER A 116 -1.09 -17.72 5.91
N THR A 117 -1.65 -17.58 7.12
CA THR A 117 -2.96 -18.11 7.51
C THR A 117 -3.97 -17.01 7.81
N ILE A 118 -3.66 -15.77 7.42
CA ILE A 118 -4.56 -14.62 7.58
C ILE A 118 -5.96 -14.98 7.08
N ASP A 119 -6.95 -14.76 7.95
CA ASP A 119 -8.35 -14.97 7.62
C ASP A 119 -8.84 -13.83 6.71
N PHE A 120 -8.97 -14.16 5.43
CA PHE A 120 -9.41 -13.20 4.42
C PHE A 120 -10.90 -12.88 4.49
N HIS A 121 -11.74 -13.78 5.01
CA HIS A 121 -13.16 -13.48 5.21
C HIS A 121 -13.32 -12.41 6.29
N ARG A 122 -12.61 -12.56 7.41
CA ARG A 122 -12.61 -11.56 8.48
C ARG A 122 -12.00 -10.23 8.02
N MET A 123 -10.94 -10.28 7.23
CA MET A 123 -10.33 -9.07 6.66
C MET A 123 -11.27 -8.36 5.68
N LEU A 124 -12.01 -9.11 4.86
CA LEU A 124 -13.02 -8.58 3.93
C LEU A 124 -14.21 -7.98 4.68
N GLN A 125 -14.73 -8.68 5.69
CA GLN A 125 -15.79 -8.17 6.56
C GLN A 125 -15.37 -6.84 7.20
N PHE A 126 -14.18 -6.79 7.81
CA PHE A 126 -13.64 -5.56 8.39
C PHE A 126 -13.52 -4.43 7.35
N HIS A 127 -13.06 -4.73 6.13
CA HIS A 127 -12.97 -3.75 5.06
C HIS A 127 -14.34 -3.16 4.69
N THR A 128 -15.35 -4.01 4.55
CA THR A 128 -16.71 -3.62 4.19
C THR A 128 -17.37 -2.80 5.30
N GLU A 129 -17.33 -3.28 6.55
CA GLU A 129 -17.95 -2.61 7.71
C GLU A 129 -17.33 -1.25 8.02
N SER A 130 -16.02 -1.10 7.80
CA SER A 130 -15.32 0.16 8.02
C SER A 130 -15.42 1.14 6.84
N HIS A 131 -16.03 0.71 5.73
CA HIS A 131 -16.03 1.44 4.46
C HIS A 131 -14.62 1.94 4.09
N ALA A 132 -13.59 1.13 4.35
CA ALA A 132 -12.21 1.50 4.08
C ALA A 132 -11.99 1.66 2.56
N LEU A 133 -11.05 2.51 2.18
CA LEU A 133 -10.57 2.59 0.80
C LEU A 133 -9.52 1.49 0.54
N ALA A 134 -8.71 1.20 1.55
CA ALA A 134 -7.84 0.02 1.59
C ALA A 134 -7.68 -0.49 3.03
N THR A 135 -7.62 -1.81 3.17
CA THR A 135 -7.33 -2.51 4.42
C THR A 135 -6.03 -3.28 4.26
N LEU A 136 -5.05 -3.00 5.11
CA LEU A 136 -3.70 -3.56 5.02
C LEU A 136 -3.48 -4.57 6.13
N ALA A 137 -3.12 -5.81 5.79
CA ALA A 137 -2.71 -6.77 6.81
C ALA A 137 -1.35 -6.34 7.38
N VAL A 138 -1.26 -6.24 8.70
CA VAL A 138 -0.06 -5.79 9.40
C VAL A 138 0.22 -6.61 10.66
N GLN A 139 1.50 -6.69 11.03
CA GLN A 139 1.96 -7.38 12.25
C GLN A 139 2.94 -6.51 13.04
N SER A 140 2.94 -6.69 14.36
CA SER A 140 3.98 -6.20 15.25
C SER A 140 5.20 -7.10 15.14
N ARG A 141 6.20 -6.68 14.36
CA ARG A 141 7.46 -7.40 14.19
C ARG A 141 8.59 -6.46 13.80
N GLN A 142 9.82 -6.95 13.93
CA GLN A 142 10.99 -6.22 13.43
C GLN A 142 10.91 -6.08 11.90
N SER A 143 11.07 -4.86 11.43
CA SER A 143 11.08 -4.51 10.00
C SER A 143 11.78 -3.17 9.81
N SER A 144 12.49 -3.04 8.69
CA SER A 144 13.10 -1.75 8.27
C SER A 144 12.10 -0.80 7.60
N ARG A 145 10.88 -1.27 7.31
CA ARG A 145 9.82 -0.53 6.62
C ARG A 145 8.53 -0.67 7.41
N LEU A 146 8.36 0.20 8.40
CA LEU A 146 7.17 0.20 9.27
C LEU A 146 6.20 1.28 8.81
N LEU A 147 4.91 0.96 8.86
CA LEU A 147 3.83 1.89 8.69
C LEU A 147 3.36 2.36 10.07
N LEU A 148 3.01 3.63 10.18
CA LEU A 148 2.58 4.26 11.43
C LEU A 148 1.06 4.37 11.45
N PHE A 149 0.41 3.85 12.48
CA PHE A 149 -1.03 3.87 12.65
C PHE A 149 -1.42 4.57 13.95
N ASN A 150 -2.54 5.31 13.97
CA ASN A 150 -3.08 5.84 15.23
C ASN A 150 -3.81 4.74 16.04
N ASN A 151 -4.43 5.12 17.17
CA ASN A 151 -5.16 4.19 18.03
C ASN A 151 -6.42 3.61 17.35
N GLN A 152 -6.96 4.29 16.34
CA GLN A 152 -8.06 3.83 15.49
C GLN A 152 -7.57 2.98 14.30
N LEU A 153 -6.31 2.56 14.30
CA LEU A 153 -5.70 1.76 13.23
C LEU A 153 -5.69 2.44 11.85
N GLN A 154 -5.83 3.76 11.78
CA GLN A 154 -5.72 4.52 10.55
C GLN A 154 -4.27 4.86 10.24
N LEU A 155 -3.86 4.67 8.99
CA LEU A 155 -2.51 4.96 8.53
C LEU A 155 -2.21 6.47 8.66
N ARG A 156 -1.09 6.83 9.29
CA ARG A 156 -0.65 8.22 9.45
C ARG A 156 0.67 8.52 8.76
N GLY A 157 1.41 7.49 8.36
CA GLY A 157 2.68 7.66 7.67
C GLY A 157 3.50 6.38 7.62
N ARG A 158 4.79 6.53 7.35
CA ARG A 158 5.77 5.44 7.35
C ARG A 158 7.03 5.88 8.05
N ARG A 159 7.73 4.94 8.70
CA ARG A 159 9.07 5.16 9.24
C ARG A 159 10.09 4.57 8.27
N ALA A 160 10.98 5.40 7.74
CA ALA A 160 12.18 4.96 7.04
C ALA A 160 13.25 4.58 8.07
N GLY A 161 14.07 3.57 7.75
CA GLY A 161 14.94 2.87 8.70
C GLY A 161 15.78 3.74 9.64
N GLY A 162 15.57 3.51 10.93
CA GLY A 162 16.48 3.72 12.05
C GLY A 162 16.11 2.65 13.09
N THR A 163 17.10 2.00 13.70
CA THR A 163 16.88 0.95 14.70
C THR A 163 15.95 1.46 15.81
N ALA A 164 14.86 0.72 16.05
CA ALA A 164 13.94 1.09 17.12
C ALA A 164 14.53 0.65 18.45
N ASN A 165 15.02 1.60 19.25
CA ASN A 165 14.94 1.45 20.70
C ASN A 165 13.48 1.70 21.10
N PRO A 166 12.85 0.82 21.90
CA PRO A 166 11.52 1.07 22.45
C PRO A 166 11.63 2.21 23.47
N GLY A 167 11.35 3.45 23.05
CA GLY A 167 11.38 4.62 23.94
C GLY A 167 11.58 5.99 23.27
N CYS A 168 11.94 6.06 21.99
CA CYS A 168 12.17 7.36 21.35
C CYS A 168 11.00 7.74 20.43
N ALA A 169 10.23 8.76 20.83
CA ALA A 169 9.39 9.51 19.90
C ALA A 169 10.30 10.26 18.94
N THR A 170 10.27 9.94 17.64
CA THR A 170 11.09 10.64 16.64
C THR A 170 10.27 11.06 15.44
N GLN A 171 10.62 12.25 14.96
CA GLN A 171 9.85 13.17 14.13
C GLN A 171 9.29 12.56 12.83
N ILE A 172 8.02 12.88 12.57
CA ILE A 172 7.30 12.62 11.33
C ILE A 172 7.74 13.68 10.32
N THR A 173 8.27 13.27 9.17
CA THR A 173 8.45 14.18 8.03
C THR A 173 7.10 14.43 7.38
N ALA A 174 6.43 15.50 7.80
CA ALA A 174 5.30 16.07 7.07
C ALA A 174 5.84 16.92 5.91
N THR A 175 5.67 16.47 4.67
CA THR A 175 6.00 17.30 3.50
C THR A 175 4.87 18.28 3.25
N GLN A 176 4.91 19.47 3.87
CA GLN A 176 4.15 20.62 3.41
C GLN A 176 4.97 21.37 2.36
N LYS A 177 4.63 21.23 1.07
CA LYS A 177 5.02 22.21 0.06
C LYS A 177 3.89 23.25 -0.04
N GLN A 178 4.14 24.44 0.50
CA GLN A 178 3.37 25.64 0.17
C GLN A 178 3.53 25.94 -1.32
N PHE A 179 2.43 25.94 -2.05
CA PHE A 179 2.36 26.57 -3.36
C PHE A 179 2.25 28.09 -3.14
N VAL A 180 3.35 28.81 -3.41
CA VAL A 180 3.30 30.26 -3.60
C VAL A 180 3.15 30.50 -5.10
N SER A 181 1.97 30.94 -5.51
CA SER A 181 1.71 31.46 -6.85
C SER A 181 2.45 32.78 -7.03
N LYS A 182 3.53 32.78 -7.80
CA LYS A 182 4.11 34.00 -8.35
C LYS A 182 3.31 34.39 -9.59
N HIS A 183 2.45 35.41 -9.46
CA HIS A 183 2.03 36.20 -10.61
C HIS A 183 3.09 37.30 -10.81
N GLU A 184 3.91 37.14 -11.84
CA GLU A 184 4.63 38.25 -12.45
C GLU A 184 3.69 38.94 -13.44
N ASN A 185 3.59 40.27 -13.37
CA ASN A 185 3.22 41.09 -14.52
C ASN A 185 4.06 42.38 -14.48
N PRO A 186 4.73 42.78 -15.57
CA PRO A 186 5.67 43.90 -15.55
C PRO A 186 5.00 45.24 -15.86
N GLN A 187 5.50 46.27 -15.17
CA GLN A 187 5.63 47.71 -15.49
C GLN A 187 4.57 48.43 -16.36
N ILE A 188 4.08 49.58 -15.86
CA ILE A 188 4.12 50.92 -16.49
C ILE A 188 3.83 51.96 -15.37
N ALA A 189 4.57 53.08 -15.38
CA ALA A 189 4.44 54.24 -14.46
C ALA A 189 3.76 55.44 -15.19
N PRO A 190 3.68 56.64 -14.58
CA PRO A 190 2.57 57.14 -13.76
C PRO A 190 1.86 58.37 -14.40
N ASP A 191 0.71 58.81 -13.87
CA ASP A 191 0.33 60.23 -13.94
C ASP A 191 -0.81 60.71 -13.01
N SER A 192 -0.56 61.89 -12.43
CA SER A 192 -1.45 63.00 -12.02
C SER A 192 -2.60 62.86 -10.98
N ALA A 193 -2.36 63.52 -9.84
CA ALA A 193 -3.07 64.69 -9.27
C ALA A 193 -4.51 64.67 -8.69
N SER A 194 -4.61 65.39 -7.56
CA SER A 194 -5.80 66.01 -6.91
C SER A 194 -6.67 65.08 -6.04
N SER A 195 -7.23 65.45 -4.88
CA SER A 195 -7.18 66.64 -4.02
C SER A 195 -7.90 66.32 -2.68
N ARG A 196 -7.53 67.03 -1.60
CA ARG A 196 -8.32 67.39 -0.38
C ARG A 196 -8.92 66.26 0.48
N ALA A 197 -9.11 66.37 1.80
CA ALA A 197 -8.70 67.24 2.91
C ALA A 197 -9.28 66.59 4.19
N GLY A 198 -8.64 66.74 5.35
CA GLY A 198 -9.26 66.44 6.65
C GLY A 198 -8.32 65.82 7.70
N LEU A 199 -7.78 66.67 8.58
CA LEU A 199 -7.22 66.32 9.90
C LEU A 199 -8.26 66.69 10.98
N PRO A 200 -8.05 66.42 12.29
CA PRO A 200 -7.55 65.20 12.94
C PRO A 200 -8.45 64.80 14.14
N VAL A 201 -8.37 63.56 14.62
CA VAL A 201 -8.74 63.25 16.02
C VAL A 201 -7.74 62.25 16.60
N THR A 202 -7.13 62.66 17.70
CA THR A 202 -6.21 61.93 18.55
C THR A 202 -6.91 60.83 19.33
N GLU A 203 -6.32 59.63 19.41
CA GLU A 203 -6.53 58.76 20.57
C GLU A 203 -5.39 57.77 20.79
N ASN A 204 -5.04 57.63 22.07
CA ASN A 204 -3.87 56.96 22.60
C ASN A 204 -3.87 55.45 22.33
N VAL A 205 -2.75 54.93 21.82
CA VAL A 205 -2.45 53.49 21.79
C VAL A 205 -2.02 53.05 23.20
N GLN A 206 -2.94 52.43 23.94
CA GLN A 206 -2.60 51.62 25.11
C GLN A 206 -2.14 50.24 24.62
N SER A 207 -0.89 49.92 24.92
CA SER A 207 -0.32 48.58 24.80
C SER A 207 -1.02 47.61 25.75
N SER A 208 -1.88 46.75 25.21
CA SER A 208 -2.32 45.54 25.90
C SER A 208 -1.68 44.34 25.21
N THR A 209 -0.75 43.72 25.92
CA THR A 209 -0.17 42.41 25.59
C THR A 209 -1.24 41.34 25.76
N GLY A 210 -2.04 41.14 24.71
CA GLY A 210 -2.94 40.00 24.58
C GLY A 210 -2.14 38.71 24.41
N SER A 211 -2.14 37.90 25.45
CA SER A 211 -1.57 36.55 25.47
C SER A 211 -2.20 35.73 24.34
N LEU A 212 -1.34 35.09 23.53
CA LEU A 212 -1.76 34.08 22.56
C LEU A 212 -2.60 33.01 23.28
N PRO A 213 -3.70 32.51 22.69
CA PRO A 213 -4.44 31.42 23.29
C PRO A 213 -3.49 30.23 23.47
N GLU A 214 -3.35 29.76 24.71
CA GLU A 214 -2.61 28.56 25.04
C GLU A 214 -3.12 27.42 24.16
N VAL A 215 -2.23 26.96 23.29
CA VAL A 215 -2.41 25.73 22.52
C VAL A 215 -2.55 24.62 23.55
N SER A 216 -3.78 24.15 23.74
CA SER A 216 -4.05 22.93 24.50
C SER A 216 -3.09 21.87 23.99
N GLN A 217 -2.21 21.39 24.88
CA GLN A 217 -1.33 20.26 24.65
C GLN A 217 -2.19 19.07 24.19
N ASP A 218 -2.33 18.89 22.86
CA ASP A 218 -3.02 17.75 22.29
C ASP A 218 -2.20 16.52 22.70
N SER A 219 -2.77 15.76 23.63
CA SER A 219 -2.23 14.52 24.17
C SER A 219 -1.48 13.74 23.09
N SER A 220 -0.22 13.42 23.37
CA SER A 220 0.68 12.69 22.49
C SER A 220 -0.04 11.55 21.75
N ARG A 221 -0.36 11.76 20.47
CA ARG A 221 -1.00 10.74 19.63
C ARG A 221 -0.05 9.56 19.50
N SER A 222 -0.25 8.54 20.35
CA SER A 222 0.53 7.31 20.30
C SER A 222 0.36 6.67 18.92
N LEU A 223 1.49 6.51 18.21
CA LEU A 223 1.52 5.85 16.91
C LEU A 223 2.05 4.43 17.09
N ASN A 224 1.31 3.47 16.55
CA ASN A 224 1.70 2.08 16.47
C ASN A 224 2.49 1.85 15.18
N ALA A 225 3.75 1.43 15.31
CA ALA A 225 4.59 1.08 14.17
C ALA A 225 4.40 -0.41 13.85
N LEU A 226 3.80 -0.73 12.70
CA LEU A 226 3.47 -2.09 12.30
C LEU A 226 4.04 -2.41 10.92
N ALA A 227 4.47 -3.66 10.71
CA ALA A 227 5.04 -4.12 9.45
C ALA A 227 3.92 -4.57 8.50
N PHE A 228 3.98 -4.13 7.25
CA PHE A 228 3.06 -4.57 6.21
C PHE A 228 3.34 -6.01 5.77
N CYS A 229 2.27 -6.80 5.62
CA CYS A 229 2.34 -8.21 5.29
C CYS A 229 2.29 -8.52 3.78
N GLY A 230 2.20 -7.52 2.90
CA GLY A 230 2.11 -7.77 1.45
C GLY A 230 0.74 -8.31 1.00
N ILE A 231 -0.29 -8.16 1.84
CA ILE A 231 -1.68 -8.55 1.54
C ILE A 231 -2.60 -7.42 1.97
N HIS A 232 -3.53 -7.06 1.09
CA HIS A 232 -4.49 -5.99 1.30
C HIS A 232 -5.75 -6.16 0.46
N ILE A 233 -6.85 -5.59 0.97
CA ILE A 233 -8.14 -5.51 0.29
C ILE A 233 -8.37 -4.05 -0.10
N ILE A 234 -8.78 -3.81 -1.34
CA ILE A 234 -8.87 -2.48 -1.94
C ILE A 234 -10.25 -2.31 -2.57
N SER A 235 -10.91 -1.18 -2.32
CA SER A 235 -12.12 -0.83 -3.06
C SER A 235 -11.76 -0.31 -4.47
N PRO A 236 -12.49 -0.66 -5.54
CA PRO A 236 -12.21 -0.18 -6.90
C PRO A 236 -12.18 1.35 -7.02
N ARG A 237 -12.97 2.06 -6.21
CA ARG A 237 -12.94 3.54 -6.08
C ARG A 237 -11.57 4.13 -5.71
N LEU A 238 -10.60 3.34 -5.21
CA LEU A 238 -9.22 3.80 -5.03
C LEU A 238 -8.50 4.02 -6.36
N LEU A 239 -8.77 3.20 -7.36
CA LEU A 239 -8.05 3.17 -8.65
C LEU A 239 -8.04 4.54 -9.37
N PRO A 240 -9.17 5.27 -9.52
CA PRO A 240 -9.15 6.61 -10.11
C PRO A 240 -8.42 7.66 -9.25
N MET A 241 -8.12 7.37 -7.98
CA MET A 241 -7.40 8.27 -7.07
C MET A 241 -5.87 8.08 -7.12
N ILE A 242 -5.37 7.12 -7.90
CA ILE A 242 -3.94 6.89 -8.11
C ILE A 242 -3.41 7.93 -9.10
N SER A 243 -2.73 8.96 -8.60
CA SER A 243 -2.16 10.04 -9.42
C SER A 243 -0.71 9.76 -9.82
N GLU A 244 -0.03 8.81 -9.16
CA GLU A 244 1.34 8.43 -9.45
C GLU A 244 1.48 7.78 -10.84
N GLN A 245 2.60 8.02 -11.53
CA GLN A 245 2.89 7.57 -12.89
C GLN A 245 4.19 6.76 -12.94
N GLY A 246 4.33 5.87 -13.92
CA GLY A 246 5.54 5.08 -14.13
C GLY A 246 5.76 4.00 -13.06
N THR A 247 7.01 3.82 -12.63
CA THR A 247 7.41 2.84 -11.61
C THR A 247 7.25 3.43 -10.22
N PHE A 248 6.32 2.89 -9.42
CA PHE A 248 6.12 3.33 -8.03
C PHE A 248 5.51 2.24 -7.15
N SER A 249 5.86 2.29 -5.86
CA SER A 249 5.21 1.47 -4.83
C SER A 249 3.83 2.04 -4.49
N ILE A 250 2.87 1.17 -4.14
CA ILE A 250 1.54 1.57 -3.70
C ILE A 250 1.51 2.27 -2.33
N ILE A 251 2.55 2.08 -1.50
CA ILE A 251 2.59 2.64 -0.14
C ILE A 251 2.53 4.19 -0.11
N PRO A 252 3.33 4.93 -0.92
CA PRO A 252 3.16 6.37 -1.10
C PRO A 252 1.72 6.81 -1.40
N THR A 253 1.02 6.11 -2.30
CA THR A 253 -0.39 6.37 -2.63
C THR A 253 -1.27 6.25 -1.38
N TYR A 254 -1.11 5.17 -0.60
CA TYR A 254 -1.85 5.00 0.67
C TYR A 254 -1.57 6.10 1.68
N VAL A 255 -0.31 6.46 1.88
CA VAL A 255 0.06 7.54 2.83
C VAL A 255 -0.57 8.86 2.38
N ARG A 256 -0.49 9.19 1.08
CA ARG A 256 -1.08 10.41 0.51
C ARG A 256 -2.60 10.42 0.68
N LEU A 257 -3.30 9.34 0.32
CA LEU A 257 -4.75 9.26 0.44
C LEU A 257 -5.20 9.34 1.90
N SER A 258 -4.46 8.72 2.83
CA SER A 258 -4.77 8.83 4.25
C SER A 258 -4.56 10.25 4.80
N ALA A 259 -3.51 10.95 4.33
CA ALA A 259 -3.30 12.36 4.66
C ALA A 259 -4.41 13.28 4.14
N GLN A 260 -5.11 12.87 3.07
CA GLN A 260 -6.32 13.51 2.54
C GLN A 260 -7.60 13.09 3.27
N GLY A 261 -7.49 12.38 4.40
CA GLY A 261 -8.63 11.95 5.22
C GLY A 261 -9.34 10.70 4.71
N ARG A 262 -8.77 9.96 3.74
CA ARG A 262 -9.35 8.68 3.31
C ARG A 262 -9.05 7.58 4.34
N ASN A 263 -9.99 6.64 4.47
CA ASN A 263 -9.84 5.50 5.38
C ASN A 263 -8.88 4.47 4.79
N ILE A 264 -7.61 4.53 5.22
CA ILE A 264 -6.62 3.49 4.98
C ILE A 264 -6.32 2.83 6.30
N LEU A 265 -6.77 1.59 6.49
CA LEU A 265 -6.83 0.95 7.81
C LEU A 265 -5.90 -0.25 7.91
N ALA A 266 -5.38 -0.49 9.11
CA ALA A 266 -4.68 -1.70 9.49
C ALA A 266 -5.66 -2.80 9.91
N PHE A 267 -5.49 -3.99 9.35
CA PHE A 267 -6.02 -5.23 9.90
C PHE A 267 -4.90 -5.93 10.68
N ARG A 268 -5.06 -6.04 12.00
CA ARG A 268 -4.08 -6.70 12.88
C ARG A 268 -4.07 -8.19 12.60
N ALA A 269 -2.91 -8.68 12.17
CA ALA A 269 -2.70 -10.06 11.76
C ALA A 269 -1.70 -10.80 12.67
N ASP A 270 -1.47 -10.33 13.89
CA ASP A 270 -0.44 -10.84 14.80
C ASP A 270 -0.64 -12.33 15.15
N ASP A 271 -1.88 -12.79 15.22
CA ASP A 271 -2.23 -14.16 15.59
C ASP A 271 -2.18 -15.16 14.42
N TYR A 272 -1.91 -14.67 13.20
CA TYR A 272 -1.82 -15.52 12.02
C TYR A 272 -0.37 -15.83 11.67
N TYR A 273 -0.14 -17.04 11.17
CA TYR A 273 1.12 -17.38 10.54
C TYR A 273 1.33 -16.48 9.31
N TRP A 274 2.56 -16.01 9.11
CA TRP A 274 2.94 -15.21 7.95
C TRP A 274 4.44 -15.37 7.70
N ARG A 275 4.85 -15.45 6.42
CA ARG A 275 6.24 -15.35 5.97
C ARG A 275 6.35 -14.66 4.61
N ASP A 276 7.44 -13.89 4.44
CA ASP A 276 7.94 -13.38 3.15
C ASP A 276 9.06 -14.29 2.69
N LEU A 277 8.90 -14.88 1.51
CA LEU A 277 9.79 -15.87 0.93
C LEU A 277 10.76 -15.23 -0.06
N GLY A 278 11.25 -14.04 0.29
CA GLY A 278 12.20 -13.29 -0.50
C GLY A 278 13.66 -13.60 -0.23
N ARG A 279 14.01 -14.51 0.68
CA ARG A 279 15.39 -14.97 0.89
C ARG A 279 15.44 -16.51 0.97
N PRO A 280 16.58 -17.14 0.64
CA PRO A 280 16.71 -18.61 0.68
C PRO A 280 16.44 -19.23 2.05
N ALA A 281 16.87 -18.58 3.14
CA ALA A 281 16.60 -19.05 4.50
C ALA A 281 15.09 -19.15 4.79
N ASP A 282 14.31 -18.16 4.32
CA ASP A 282 12.87 -18.11 4.53
C ASP A 282 12.13 -19.25 3.79
N LEU A 283 12.64 -19.69 2.64
CA LEU A 283 12.07 -20.81 1.88
C LEU A 283 12.21 -22.16 2.63
N ALA A 284 13.39 -22.40 3.20
CA ALA A 284 13.66 -23.63 3.95
C ALA A 284 12.81 -23.72 5.22
N GLU A 285 12.72 -22.60 5.96
CA GLU A 285 11.85 -22.51 7.13
C GLU A 285 10.37 -22.68 6.76
N ALA A 286 9.91 -22.05 5.68
CA ALA A 286 8.54 -22.23 5.23
C ALA A 286 8.22 -23.68 4.87
N ALA A 287 9.12 -24.39 4.19
CA ALA A 287 8.92 -25.80 3.87
C ALA A 287 8.79 -26.67 5.14
N HIS A 288 9.52 -26.33 6.20
CA HIS A 288 9.40 -26.99 7.50
C HIS A 288 8.06 -26.65 8.18
N ASP A 289 7.73 -25.36 8.28
CA ASP A 289 6.50 -24.87 8.92
C ASP A 289 5.25 -25.46 8.26
N LEU A 290 5.23 -25.51 6.94
CA LEU A 290 4.13 -26.05 6.15
C LEU A 290 3.88 -27.54 6.40
N LYS A 291 4.94 -28.33 6.62
CA LYS A 291 4.83 -29.76 6.96
C LYS A 291 4.25 -29.96 8.36
N GLN A 292 4.67 -29.13 9.31
CA GLN A 292 4.27 -29.24 10.72
C GLN A 292 2.84 -28.75 10.98
N ARG A 293 2.43 -27.69 10.28
CA ARG A 293 1.16 -26.98 10.55
C ARG A 293 0.00 -27.43 9.66
N ALA A 294 0.19 -28.45 8.82
CA ALA A 294 -0.81 -28.94 7.86
C ALA A 294 -1.49 -27.83 7.03
N LEU A 295 -0.77 -26.74 6.74
CA LEU A 295 -1.32 -25.54 6.06
C LEU A 295 -1.75 -25.79 4.60
N TRP A 296 -1.56 -27.01 4.11
CA TRP A 296 -1.90 -27.49 2.78
C TRP A 296 -3.21 -28.27 2.68
N GLN A 297 -3.83 -28.62 3.82
CA GLN A 297 -5.13 -29.30 3.84
C GLN A 297 -6.25 -28.28 3.64
#